data_AF-A0A966SH89-F1
#
_entry.id   AF-A0A966SH89-F1
#
_cell.length_a   1.000
_cell.length_b   1.000
_cell.length_c   1.000
_cell.angle_alpha   90.00
_cell.angle_beta   90.00
_cell.angle_gamma   90.00
#
_symmetry.space_group_name_H-M   'P 1'
#
loop_
_entity.id
_entity.type
_entity.pdbx_description
1 polymer ?
#
loop_
_entity_poly.entity_id
_entity_poly.type
_entity_poly.pdbx_seq_one_letter_code
_entity_poly.pdbx_strand_id
1 'polypeptide(L)'
;MTTTHSRRSFLRASATLPLLGLGGGIFTSRARAASPVAALSPANDRIQKAREVALSVLKPSPRDLDYGFKLHAESLVFESYGFAPRAALDGAKFTEFAAGGATEPELADLREEMSMTRWATDTAERKEFLEAFRAAGVTCVFQNTGEEGSDPLRLVKRLARFTYATDLAREDCFKATRPDDIVAAKKAGRQCLYFTTNGVPLRQQWESVRDELRLIRIF
;
A
#
# COMPACT_ATOMS: atom_id res chain seq x y z
N MET A 1 -38.74 22.32 55.10
CA MET A 1 -39.54 21.09 54.93
C MET A 1 -39.27 20.56 53.54
N THR A 2 -38.56 19.44 53.47
CA THR A 2 -38.09 18.76 52.26
C THR A 2 -39.19 17.87 51.69
N THR A 3 -39.60 18.10 50.44
CA THR A 3 -40.58 17.28 49.73
C THR A 3 -39.90 16.08 49.07
N THR A 4 -40.33 14.88 49.47
CA THR A 4 -39.89 13.59 48.93
C THR A 4 -40.71 13.21 47.70
N HIS A 5 -40.07 13.02 46.55
CA HIS A 5 -40.72 12.48 45.36
C HIS A 5 -40.71 10.93 45.38
N SER A 6 -41.90 10.33 45.31
CA SER A 6 -42.12 8.88 45.36
C SER A 6 -42.04 8.23 43.97
N ARG A 7 -41.40 7.06 43.89
CA ARG A 7 -41.10 6.24 42.69
C ARG A 7 -42.31 5.76 41.85
N ARG A 8 -43.53 6.20 42.17
CA ARG A 8 -44.77 5.78 41.46
C ARG A 8 -45.20 6.70 40.32
N SER A 9 -44.57 7.85 40.10
CA SER A 9 -44.90 8.75 38.98
C SER A 9 -44.18 8.44 37.66
N PHE A 10 -43.15 7.59 37.67
CA PHE A 10 -42.30 7.35 36.49
C PHE A 10 -42.87 6.30 35.51
N LEU A 11 -43.84 5.47 35.93
CA LEU A 11 -44.34 4.33 35.14
C LEU A 11 -45.68 4.58 34.42
N ARG A 12 -46.16 5.83 34.33
CA ARG A 12 -47.46 6.16 33.70
C ARG A 12 -47.39 6.90 32.36
N ALA A 13 -46.21 7.07 31.77
CA ALA A 13 -46.06 7.76 30.48
C ALA A 13 -45.56 6.85 29.34
N SER A 14 -45.91 5.56 29.37
CA SER A 14 -45.53 4.61 28.32
C SER A 14 -46.71 3.75 27.91
N ALA A 15 -47.60 4.29 27.07
CA ALA A 15 -48.45 3.52 26.15
C ALA A 15 -49.25 4.46 25.23
N THR A 16 -48.85 4.57 23.95
CA THR A 16 -49.75 4.53 22.76
C THR A 16 -48.96 4.75 21.43
N LEU A 17 -48.69 3.63 20.73
CA LEU A 17 -48.67 3.30 19.26
C LEU A 17 -48.27 4.32 18.15
N PRO A 18 -47.77 3.89 16.94
CA PRO A 18 -48.09 2.61 16.26
C PRO A 18 -46.94 1.78 15.66
N LEU A 19 -47.26 0.49 15.42
CA LEU A 19 -46.51 -0.45 14.59
C LEU A 19 -46.49 0.01 13.12
N LEU A 20 -45.30 0.24 12.55
CA LEU A 20 -45.07 0.32 11.11
C LEU A 20 -43.65 -0.17 10.79
N GLY A 21 -43.57 -1.26 10.01
CA GLY A 21 -42.45 -1.57 9.12
C GLY A 21 -41.16 -2.08 9.75
N LEU A 22 -41.04 -3.41 9.91
CA LEU A 22 -39.77 -4.11 9.89
C LEU A 22 -39.16 -3.98 8.48
N GLY A 23 -38.43 -2.89 8.26
CA GLY A 23 -37.56 -2.67 7.11
C GLY A 23 -36.25 -2.11 7.62
N GLY A 24 -35.39 -2.99 8.13
CA GLY A 24 -34.03 -2.66 8.56
C GLY A 24 -33.19 -2.21 7.37
N GLY A 25 -33.38 -0.97 6.92
CA GLY A 25 -32.45 -0.28 6.06
C GLY A 25 -31.19 -0.02 6.87
N ILE A 26 -30.18 -0.85 6.65
CA ILE A 26 -28.81 -0.59 7.05
C ILE A 26 -28.48 0.81 6.53
N PHE A 27 -28.37 1.79 7.44
CA PHE A 27 -27.72 3.05 7.14
C PHE A 27 -26.25 2.74 6.91
N THR A 28 -25.91 2.27 5.71
CA THR A 28 -24.56 2.36 5.20
C THR A 28 -24.27 3.84 5.11
N SER A 29 -23.49 4.36 6.06
CA SER A 29 -22.74 5.58 5.89
C SER A 29 -21.90 5.41 4.63
N ARG A 30 -22.46 5.82 3.48
CA ARG A 30 -21.71 5.94 2.24
C ARG A 30 -20.73 7.07 2.52
N ALA A 31 -19.54 6.72 3.01
CA ALA A 31 -18.42 7.63 3.07
C ALA A 31 -18.39 8.34 1.71
N ARG A 32 -18.60 9.66 1.73
CA ARG A 32 -18.64 10.46 0.52
C ARG A 32 -17.34 10.19 -0.19
N ALA A 33 -17.38 9.44 -1.30
CA ALA A 33 -16.18 9.08 -2.02
C ALA A 33 -15.43 10.39 -2.30
N ALA A 34 -14.23 10.52 -1.73
CA ALA A 34 -13.43 11.71 -1.94
C ALA A 34 -13.28 11.90 -3.46
N SER A 35 -13.31 13.16 -3.93
CA SER A 35 -13.05 13.45 -5.34
C SER A 35 -11.79 12.71 -5.79
N PRO A 36 -11.73 12.11 -6.99
CA PRO A 36 -10.55 11.42 -7.49
C PRO A 36 -9.28 12.28 -7.40
N VAL A 37 -9.43 13.60 -7.53
CA VAL A 37 -8.36 14.59 -7.37
C VAL A 37 -7.95 14.78 -5.90
N ALA A 38 -8.91 14.73 -4.96
CA ALA A 38 -8.62 14.78 -3.53
C ALA A 38 -7.87 13.52 -3.07
N ALA A 39 -8.10 12.36 -3.70
CA ALA A 39 -7.35 11.13 -3.42
C ALA A 39 -5.86 11.23 -3.78
N LEU A 40 -5.50 12.06 -4.78
CA LEU A 40 -4.11 12.34 -5.15
C LEU A 40 -3.41 13.31 -4.20
N SER A 41 -4.12 13.89 -3.22
CA SER A 41 -3.58 14.91 -2.32
C SER A 41 -3.74 14.50 -0.86
N PRO A 42 -3.01 13.47 -0.38
CA PRO A 42 -3.13 13.03 1.00
C PRO A 42 -2.64 14.08 2.00
N ALA A 43 -3.10 13.98 3.24
CA ALA A 43 -2.68 14.84 4.35
C ALA A 43 -1.29 14.44 4.89
N ASN A 44 -0.28 14.50 4.02
CA ASN A 44 1.12 14.27 4.35
C ASN A 44 1.92 15.55 4.06
N ASP A 45 2.43 16.19 5.11
CA ASP A 45 3.06 17.51 5.02
C ASP A 45 4.27 17.55 4.08
N ARG A 46 5.06 16.47 4.03
CA ARG A 46 6.23 16.38 3.15
C ARG A 46 5.81 16.33 1.68
N ILE A 47 4.79 15.53 1.37
CA ILE A 47 4.23 15.43 0.02
C ILE A 47 3.59 16.78 -0.40
N GLN A 48 2.83 17.40 0.50
CA GLN A 48 2.18 18.68 0.21
C GLN A 48 3.20 19.80 -0.02
N LYS A 49 4.21 19.91 0.84
CA LYS A 49 5.30 20.88 0.66
C LYS A 49 6.04 20.67 -0.66
N ALA A 50 6.34 19.42 -1.03
CA ALA A 50 6.98 19.13 -2.31
C ALA A 50 6.11 19.56 -3.50
N ARG A 51 4.79 19.32 -3.42
CA ARG A 51 3.82 19.78 -4.43
C ARG A 51 3.76 21.31 -4.51
N GLU A 52 3.67 22.00 -3.38
CA GLU A 52 3.63 23.46 -3.33
C GLU A 52 4.87 24.09 -3.98
N VAL A 53 6.06 23.55 -3.66
CA VAL A 53 7.31 23.96 -4.30
C VAL A 53 7.23 23.73 -5.81
N ALA A 54 6.83 22.54 -6.27
CA ALA A 54 6.70 22.24 -7.69
C ALA A 54 5.73 23.20 -8.40
N LEU A 55 4.56 23.46 -7.82
CA LEU A 55 3.56 24.38 -8.38
C LEU A 55 4.07 25.83 -8.43
N SER A 56 4.85 26.27 -7.44
CA SER A 56 5.44 27.61 -7.43
C SER A 56 6.46 27.82 -8.55
N VAL A 57 7.14 26.75 -8.97
CA VAL A 57 8.15 26.77 -10.04
C VAL A 57 7.49 26.61 -11.42
N LEU A 58 6.62 25.60 -11.57
CA LEU A 58 6.00 25.23 -12.84
C LEU A 58 4.88 26.19 -13.27
N LYS A 59 4.18 26.81 -12.31
CA LYS A 59 3.12 27.80 -12.53
C LYS A 59 2.11 27.39 -13.63
N PRO A 60 1.51 26.18 -13.57
CA PRO A 60 0.51 25.77 -14.55
C PRO A 60 -0.72 26.67 -14.45
N SER A 61 -1.45 26.83 -15.56
CA SER A 61 -2.76 27.48 -15.50
C SER A 61 -3.73 26.64 -14.66
N PRO A 62 -4.74 27.25 -14.00
CA PRO A 62 -5.75 26.49 -13.27
C PRO A 62 -6.45 25.43 -14.13
N ARG A 63 -6.71 25.76 -15.41
CA ARG A 63 -7.30 24.84 -16.37
C ARG A 63 -6.43 23.61 -16.59
N ASP A 64 -5.13 23.81 -16.84
CA ASP A 64 -4.21 22.70 -17.14
C ASP A 64 -3.98 21.84 -15.91
N LEU A 65 -3.94 22.45 -14.72
CA LEU A 65 -3.80 21.73 -13.46
C LEU A 65 -5.01 20.83 -13.20
N ASP A 66 -6.23 21.39 -13.29
CA ASP A 66 -7.47 20.64 -13.09
C ASP A 66 -7.62 19.52 -14.13
N TYR A 67 -7.35 19.84 -15.40
CA TYR A 67 -7.39 18.87 -16.49
C TYR A 67 -6.38 17.74 -16.29
N GLY A 68 -5.13 18.08 -15.95
CA GLY A 68 -4.06 17.11 -15.72
C GLY A 68 -4.36 16.18 -14.54
N PHE A 69 -4.84 16.72 -13.42
CA PHE A 69 -5.23 15.90 -12.28
C PHE A 69 -6.40 14.97 -12.59
N LYS A 70 -7.42 15.46 -13.31
CA LYS A 70 -8.54 14.63 -13.73
C LYS A 70 -8.07 13.51 -14.66
N LEU A 71 -7.27 13.84 -15.67
CA LEU A 71 -6.72 12.86 -16.61
C LEU A 71 -5.91 11.79 -15.88
N HIS A 72 -5.03 12.18 -14.96
CA HIS A 72 -4.22 11.25 -14.17
C HIS A 72 -5.10 10.35 -13.28
N ALA A 73 -6.08 10.94 -12.60
CA ALA A 73 -7.00 10.20 -11.74
C ALA A 73 -7.87 9.20 -12.51
N GLU A 74 -8.23 9.49 -13.76
CA GLU A 74 -9.05 8.60 -14.62
C GLU A 74 -8.22 7.55 -15.37
N SER A 75 -6.91 7.78 -15.54
CA SER A 75 -6.02 6.89 -16.29
C SER A 75 -5.59 5.65 -15.48
N LEU A 76 -5.27 4.57 -16.20
CA LEU A 76 -4.44 3.50 -15.67
C LEU A 76 -2.98 3.96 -15.73
N VAL A 77 -2.36 4.14 -14.58
CA VAL A 77 -0.98 4.61 -14.47
C VAL A 77 -0.10 3.44 -14.08
N PHE A 78 0.82 3.09 -14.97
CA PHE A 78 1.75 1.98 -14.80
C PHE A 78 3.17 2.51 -14.69
N GLU A 79 3.82 2.28 -13.55
CA GLU A 79 5.27 2.52 -13.43
C GLU A 79 6.01 1.33 -14.05
N SER A 80 6.69 1.58 -15.16
CA SER A 80 7.30 0.56 -16.02
C SER A 80 8.57 -0.06 -15.46
N TYR A 81 9.27 0.60 -14.54
CA TYR A 81 10.41 0.03 -13.84
C TYR A 81 10.60 0.76 -12.51
N GLY A 82 9.92 0.28 -11.48
CA GLY A 82 9.76 1.03 -10.25
C GLY A 82 10.13 0.30 -8.98
N PHE A 83 10.21 1.11 -7.94
CA PHE A 83 10.26 0.68 -6.56
C PHE A 83 9.07 1.30 -5.84
N ALA A 84 8.16 0.45 -5.35
CA ALA A 84 7.08 0.89 -4.48
C ALA A 84 7.67 1.60 -3.24
N PRO A 85 6.86 2.42 -2.55
CA PRO A 85 7.25 3.03 -1.28
C PRO A 85 7.80 1.98 -0.31
N ARG A 86 8.69 2.41 0.57
CA ARG A 86 9.36 1.55 1.54
C ARG A 86 8.90 1.93 2.94
N ALA A 87 8.74 0.93 3.79
CA ALA A 87 8.54 1.20 5.20
C ALA A 87 9.84 1.73 5.82
N ALA A 88 9.71 2.56 6.84
CA ALA A 88 10.83 2.93 7.68
C ALA A 88 11.35 1.70 8.45
N LEU A 89 12.50 1.86 9.10
CA LEU A 89 13.04 0.83 9.98
C LEU A 89 12.42 0.95 11.36
N ASP A 90 12.23 -0.19 12.03
CA ASP A 90 12.05 -0.19 13.48
C ASP A 90 13.41 0.05 14.11
N GLY A 91 13.72 1.32 14.40
CA GLY A 91 15.03 1.73 14.89
C GLY A 91 15.41 1.09 16.23
N ALA A 92 14.42 0.81 17.08
CA ALA A 92 14.65 0.15 18.37
C ALA A 92 15.07 -1.30 18.16
N LYS A 93 14.29 -2.08 17.39
CA LYS A 93 14.63 -3.48 17.06
C LYS A 93 15.94 -3.59 16.30
N PHE A 94 16.22 -2.67 15.39
CA PHE A 94 17.47 -2.66 14.63
C PHE A 94 18.67 -2.42 15.56
N THR A 95 18.56 -1.46 16.48
CA THR A 95 19.62 -1.15 17.45
C THR A 95 19.83 -2.30 18.43
N GLU A 96 18.75 -2.93 18.89
CA GLU A 96 18.81 -4.12 19.75
C GLU A 96 19.52 -5.28 19.05
N PHE A 97 19.17 -5.56 17.79
CA PHE A 97 19.81 -6.61 17.00
C PHE A 97 21.31 -6.36 16.79
N ALA A 98 21.69 -5.10 16.51
CA ALA A 98 23.10 -4.70 16.42
C ALA A 98 23.84 -4.87 17.76
N ALA A 99 23.24 -4.43 18.87
CA ALA A 99 23.82 -4.57 20.21
C ALA A 99 23.97 -6.04 20.64
N GLY A 100 23.14 -6.93 20.09
CA GLY A 100 23.25 -8.39 20.25
C GLY A 100 24.43 -9.04 19.53
N GLY A 101 25.27 -8.26 18.83
CA GLY A 101 26.45 -8.77 18.13
C GLY A 101 26.16 -9.28 16.71
N ALA A 102 25.05 -8.85 16.10
CA ALA A 102 24.74 -9.17 14.71
C ALA A 102 25.88 -8.71 13.78
N THR A 103 26.19 -9.55 12.80
CA THR A 103 27.16 -9.27 11.76
C THR A 103 26.60 -8.27 10.74
N GLU A 104 27.49 -7.61 9.98
CA GLU A 104 27.10 -6.69 8.91
C GLU A 104 26.13 -7.32 7.89
N PRO A 105 26.32 -8.56 7.39
CA PRO A 105 25.35 -9.20 6.51
C PRO A 105 23.97 -9.41 7.15
N GLU A 106 23.91 -9.72 8.45
CA GLU A 106 22.64 -9.90 9.16
C GLU A 106 21.92 -8.56 9.34
N LEU A 107 22.66 -7.48 9.65
CA LEU A 107 22.10 -6.13 9.73
C LEU A 107 21.58 -5.64 8.37
N ALA A 108 22.33 -5.88 7.30
CA ALA A 108 21.89 -5.57 5.94
C ALA A 108 20.62 -6.34 5.58
N ASP A 109 20.55 -7.63 5.93
CA ASP A 109 19.38 -8.47 5.69
C ASP A 109 18.14 -7.99 6.45
N LEU A 110 18.28 -7.68 7.74
CA LEU A 110 17.20 -7.16 8.58
C LEU A 110 16.69 -5.81 8.06
N ARG A 111 17.61 -4.91 7.69
CA ARG A 111 17.27 -3.60 7.11
C ARG A 111 16.45 -3.77 5.84
N GLU A 112 16.90 -4.67 4.97
CA GLU A 112 16.22 -4.97 3.73
C GLU A 112 14.82 -5.52 4.00
N GLU A 113 14.70 -6.54 4.85
CA GLU A 113 13.42 -7.12 5.25
C GLU A 113 12.44 -6.08 5.77
N MET A 114 12.85 -5.27 6.76
CA MET A 114 12.00 -4.28 7.39
C MET A 114 11.44 -3.30 6.35
N SER A 115 12.32 -2.77 5.50
CA SER A 115 11.91 -1.80 4.47
C SER A 115 11.00 -2.39 3.40
N MET A 116 11.02 -3.70 3.17
CA MET A 116 10.16 -4.41 2.20
C MET A 116 8.80 -4.84 2.78
N THR A 117 8.75 -5.17 4.07
CA THR A 117 7.65 -5.95 4.65
C THR A 117 6.86 -5.22 5.73
N ARG A 118 7.45 -4.23 6.42
CA ARG A 118 6.77 -3.59 7.57
C ARG A 118 5.50 -2.86 7.19
N TRP A 119 5.35 -2.36 5.96
CA TRP A 119 4.08 -1.78 5.50
C TRP A 119 2.92 -2.79 5.54
N ALA A 120 3.21 -4.10 5.54
CA ALA A 120 2.21 -5.14 5.66
C ALA A 120 1.93 -5.56 7.12
N THR A 121 2.83 -5.28 8.06
CA THR A 121 2.71 -5.75 9.47
C THR A 121 2.54 -4.63 10.49
N ASP A 122 2.87 -3.39 10.13
CA ASP A 122 2.76 -2.20 10.97
C ASP A 122 1.73 -1.22 10.38
N THR A 123 0.74 -0.84 11.17
CA THR A 123 -0.38 0.00 10.73
C THR A 123 0.06 1.41 10.33
N ALA A 124 1.06 1.99 11.02
CA ALA A 124 1.54 3.33 10.72
C ALA A 124 2.33 3.33 9.40
N GLU A 125 3.20 2.34 9.22
CA GLU A 125 3.95 2.14 7.98
C GLU A 125 3.01 1.84 6.81
N ARG A 126 1.95 1.05 7.02
CA ARG A 126 0.94 0.79 6.01
C ARG A 126 0.26 2.07 5.56
N LYS A 127 -0.13 2.92 6.51
CA LYS A 127 -0.77 4.20 6.21
C LYS A 127 0.14 5.05 5.34
N GLU A 128 1.40 5.23 5.72
CA GLU A 128 2.36 6.03 4.96
C GLU A 128 2.64 5.45 3.57
N PHE A 129 2.82 4.13 3.46
CA PHE A 129 2.98 3.42 2.18
C PHE A 129 1.81 3.71 1.23
N LEU A 130 0.57 3.54 1.69
CA LEU A 130 -0.62 3.74 0.87
C LEU A 130 -0.85 5.22 0.55
N GLU A 131 -0.56 6.14 1.47
CA GLU A 131 -0.64 7.58 1.20
C GLU A 131 0.36 8.01 0.12
N ALA A 132 1.60 7.52 0.16
CA ALA A 132 2.59 7.78 -0.87
C ALA A 132 2.13 7.25 -2.24
N PHE A 133 1.59 6.03 -2.28
CA PHE A 133 1.09 5.41 -3.51
C PHE A 133 -0.10 6.20 -4.09
N ARG A 134 -1.05 6.60 -3.24
CA ARG A 134 -2.20 7.42 -3.63
C ARG A 134 -1.79 8.80 -4.12
N ALA A 135 -0.83 9.45 -3.45
CA ALA A 135 -0.31 10.75 -3.87
C ALA A 135 0.29 10.72 -5.27
N ALA A 136 1.01 9.64 -5.59
CA ALA A 136 1.62 9.44 -6.90
C ALA A 136 0.58 9.15 -7.99
N GLY A 137 -0.62 8.67 -7.61
CA GLY A 137 -1.68 8.29 -8.55
C GLY A 137 -1.34 7.06 -9.40
N VAL A 138 -0.32 6.31 -9.01
CA VAL A 138 0.07 5.07 -9.69
C VAL A 138 -0.97 3.98 -9.38
N THR A 139 -1.35 3.20 -10.40
CA THR A 139 -2.26 2.05 -10.23
C THR A 139 -1.46 0.78 -9.99
N CYS A 140 -0.40 0.58 -10.76
CA CYS A 140 0.49 -0.56 -10.62
C CYS A 140 1.94 -0.15 -10.81
N VAL A 141 2.82 -0.77 -10.02
CA VAL A 141 4.27 -0.68 -10.18
C VAL A 141 4.77 -2.02 -10.72
N PHE A 142 5.53 -1.99 -11.82
CA PHE A 142 6.36 -3.11 -12.21
C PHE A 142 7.53 -3.19 -11.25
N GLN A 143 7.31 -3.95 -10.17
CA GLN A 143 8.14 -3.96 -8.99
C GLN A 143 9.36 -4.81 -9.25
N ASN A 144 10.53 -4.21 -9.15
CA ASN A 144 11.75 -4.98 -9.02
C ASN A 144 11.78 -5.67 -7.65
N THR A 145 11.51 -6.97 -7.68
CA THR A 145 11.48 -7.89 -6.55
C THR A 145 12.74 -8.75 -6.46
N GLY A 146 13.75 -8.52 -7.30
CA GLY A 146 15.06 -9.15 -7.20
C GLY A 146 16.14 -8.16 -6.79
N GLU A 147 17.27 -8.68 -6.34
CA GLU A 147 18.51 -7.93 -6.19
C GLU A 147 19.24 -7.97 -7.53
N GLU A 148 19.86 -6.87 -7.95
CA GLU A 148 20.61 -6.85 -9.20
C GLU A 148 21.68 -7.95 -9.21
N GLY A 149 21.66 -8.82 -10.21
CA GLY A 149 22.55 -9.97 -10.32
C GLY A 149 21.83 -11.25 -10.74
N SER A 150 22.55 -12.37 -10.62
CA SER A 150 22.10 -13.70 -11.06
C SER A 150 22.15 -14.76 -9.97
N ASP A 151 22.33 -14.36 -8.71
CA ASP A 151 22.29 -15.27 -7.56
C ASP A 151 20.84 -15.69 -7.28
N PRO A 152 20.50 -16.97 -7.49
CA PRO A 152 19.12 -17.43 -7.42
C PRO A 152 18.56 -17.31 -6.00
N LEU A 153 19.38 -17.49 -4.96
CA LEU A 153 18.92 -17.38 -3.57
C LEU A 153 18.66 -15.93 -3.18
N ARG A 154 19.49 -14.98 -3.64
CA ARG A 154 19.22 -13.55 -3.43
C ARG A 154 17.94 -13.10 -4.13
N LEU A 155 17.77 -13.48 -5.39
CA LEU A 155 16.56 -13.16 -6.17
C LEU A 155 15.31 -13.73 -5.50
N VAL A 156 15.34 -15.01 -5.12
CA VAL A 156 14.19 -15.69 -4.47
C VAL A 156 13.90 -15.07 -3.10
N LYS A 157 14.91 -14.73 -2.29
CA LYS A 157 14.70 -14.11 -0.97
C LYS A 157 13.95 -12.78 -1.08
N ARG A 158 14.36 -11.92 -2.02
CA ARG A 158 13.71 -10.62 -2.22
C ARG A 158 12.30 -10.77 -2.82
N LEU A 159 12.12 -11.72 -3.76
CA LEU A 159 10.80 -12.07 -4.29
C LEU A 159 9.85 -12.58 -3.20
N ALA A 160 10.36 -13.39 -2.27
CA ALA A 160 9.60 -13.91 -1.15
C ALA A 160 9.13 -12.80 -0.21
N ARG A 161 9.96 -11.79 0.08
CA ARG A 161 9.58 -10.64 0.91
C ARG A 161 8.42 -9.83 0.33
N PHE A 162 8.47 -9.53 -0.97
CA PHE A 162 7.37 -8.84 -1.63
C PHE A 162 6.11 -9.70 -1.69
N THR A 163 6.26 -11.00 -1.99
CA THR A 163 5.13 -11.95 -1.97
C THR A 163 4.46 -11.97 -0.60
N TYR A 164 5.24 -12.16 0.47
CA TYR A 164 4.79 -12.13 1.86
C TYR A 164 4.01 -10.87 2.19
N ALA A 165 4.56 -9.70 1.87
CA ALA A 165 3.92 -8.42 2.18
C ALA A 165 2.59 -8.25 1.43
N THR A 166 2.55 -8.60 0.13
CA THR A 166 1.32 -8.54 -0.68
C THR A 166 0.28 -9.60 -0.34
N ASP A 167 0.68 -10.71 0.27
CA ASP A 167 -0.25 -11.74 0.73
C ASP A 167 -0.88 -11.33 2.07
N LEU A 168 -0.11 -10.74 2.98
CA LEU A 168 -0.62 -10.25 4.27
C LEU A 168 -1.52 -9.02 4.14
N ALA A 169 -1.14 -8.05 3.31
CA ALA A 169 -1.88 -6.82 3.10
C ALA A 169 -2.67 -6.84 1.78
N ARG A 170 -3.12 -8.03 1.36
CA ARG A 170 -3.74 -8.27 0.05
C ARG A 170 -4.87 -7.31 -0.25
N GLU A 171 -5.75 -7.05 0.72
CA GLU A 171 -6.91 -6.16 0.53
C GLU A 171 -6.49 -4.72 0.18
N ASP A 172 -5.34 -4.27 0.67
CA ASP A 172 -4.81 -2.93 0.42
C ASP A 172 -3.95 -2.89 -0.86
N CYS A 173 -2.99 -3.80 -0.98
CA CYS A 173 -2.07 -3.91 -2.12
C CYS A 173 -1.68 -5.37 -2.38
N PHE A 174 -1.85 -5.85 -3.62
CA PHE A 174 -1.65 -7.25 -3.97
C PHE A 174 -0.73 -7.43 -5.20
N LYS A 175 -0.21 -8.65 -5.36
CA LYS A 175 0.52 -9.06 -6.57
C LYS A 175 -0.45 -9.31 -7.73
N ALA A 176 -0.39 -8.47 -8.76
CA ALA A 176 -1.04 -8.69 -10.04
C ALA A 176 -0.27 -9.77 -10.84
N THR A 177 -1.02 -10.62 -11.54
CA THR A 177 -0.45 -11.69 -12.38
C THR A 177 -0.88 -11.57 -13.83
N ARG A 178 -1.95 -10.79 -14.10
CA ARG A 178 -2.50 -10.53 -15.43
C ARG A 178 -2.90 -9.06 -15.55
N PRO A 179 -2.93 -8.49 -16.77
CA PRO A 179 -3.35 -7.10 -16.97
C PRO A 179 -4.75 -6.77 -16.41
N ASP A 180 -5.69 -7.72 -16.49
CA ASP A 180 -7.05 -7.54 -15.96
C ASP A 180 -7.09 -7.31 -14.44
N ASP A 181 -6.11 -7.86 -13.70
CA ASP A 181 -5.97 -7.64 -12.26
C ASP A 181 -5.74 -6.14 -11.96
N ILE A 182 -4.97 -5.46 -12.81
CA ILE A 182 -4.65 -4.03 -12.66
C ILE A 182 -5.89 -3.17 -12.96
N VAL A 183 -6.65 -3.54 -13.99
CA VAL A 183 -7.92 -2.89 -14.32
C VAL A 183 -8.90 -3.05 -13.16
N ALA A 184 -8.98 -4.24 -12.57
CA ALA A 184 -9.82 -4.50 -11.41
C ALA A 184 -9.35 -3.71 -10.18
N ALA A 185 -8.03 -3.61 -9.94
CA ALA A 185 -7.46 -2.82 -8.86
C ALA A 185 -7.88 -1.34 -8.97
N LYS A 186 -7.77 -0.74 -10.16
CA LYS A 186 -8.23 0.64 -10.42
C LYS A 186 -9.70 0.83 -10.07
N LYS A 187 -10.56 -0.06 -10.55
CA LYS A 187 -12.01 0.00 -10.28
C LYS A 187 -12.34 -0.13 -8.79
N ALA A 188 -11.55 -0.91 -8.07
CA ALA A 188 -11.69 -1.12 -6.63
C ALA A 188 -11.00 -0.04 -5.77
N GLY A 189 -10.29 0.92 -6.37
CA GLY A 189 -9.50 1.92 -5.64
C GLY A 189 -8.29 1.32 -4.90
N ARG A 190 -7.84 0.13 -5.30
CA ARG A 190 -6.72 -0.61 -4.72
C ARG A 190 -5.45 -0.40 -5.53
N GLN A 191 -4.32 -0.68 -4.89
CA GLN A 191 -3.01 -0.67 -5.54
C GLN A 191 -2.57 -2.11 -5.84
N CYS A 192 -1.68 -2.28 -6.80
CA CYS A 192 -1.09 -3.59 -7.06
C CYS A 192 0.36 -3.48 -7.51
N LEU A 193 1.10 -4.57 -7.35
CA LEU A 193 2.46 -4.72 -7.79
C LEU A 193 2.52 -5.82 -8.85
N TYR A 194 3.26 -5.62 -9.92
CA TYR A 194 3.53 -6.65 -10.90
C TYR A 194 5.01 -7.01 -10.84
N PHE A 195 5.32 -8.24 -10.42
CA PHE A 195 6.67 -8.60 -10.04
C PHE A 195 7.54 -8.90 -11.24
N THR A 196 8.77 -8.37 -11.17
CA THR A 196 9.92 -8.79 -11.97
C THR A 196 11.09 -8.99 -11.04
N THR A 197 11.98 -9.94 -11.33
CA THR A 197 13.24 -10.05 -10.57
C THR A 197 14.31 -9.11 -11.11
N ASN A 198 14.13 -8.54 -12.31
CA ASN A 198 15.13 -7.81 -13.12
C ASN A 198 16.39 -8.64 -13.47
N GLY A 199 16.94 -9.36 -12.49
CA GLY A 199 17.97 -10.36 -12.65
C GLY A 199 17.45 -11.66 -13.26
N VAL A 200 18.33 -12.30 -14.04
CA VAL A 200 18.13 -13.63 -14.60
C VAL A 200 18.72 -14.64 -13.63
N PRO A 201 17.93 -15.55 -13.03
CA PRO A 201 18.46 -16.56 -12.13
C PRO A 201 19.35 -17.54 -12.90
N LEU A 202 20.63 -17.60 -12.53
CA LEU A 202 21.60 -18.57 -13.05
C LEU A 202 21.92 -19.59 -11.96
N ARG A 203 22.32 -20.80 -12.33
CA ARG A 203 22.68 -21.84 -11.35
C ARG A 203 24.03 -21.62 -10.70
N GLN A 204 24.92 -20.92 -11.39
CA GLN A 204 26.30 -20.63 -10.98
C GLN A 204 27.11 -21.90 -10.70
N GLN A 205 26.85 -22.98 -11.44
CA GLN A 205 27.61 -24.24 -11.37
C GLN A 205 28.57 -24.39 -12.56
N TRP A 206 28.35 -23.62 -13.62
CA TRP A 206 29.18 -23.54 -14.82
C TRP A 206 29.36 -24.88 -15.56
N GLU A 207 28.40 -25.81 -15.41
CA GLU A 207 28.40 -27.11 -16.09
C GLU A 207 28.22 -26.95 -17.61
N SER A 208 27.26 -26.12 -18.03
CA SER A 208 27.05 -25.72 -19.43
C SER A 208 26.14 -24.50 -19.53
N VAL A 209 26.17 -23.79 -20.65
CA VAL A 209 25.24 -22.67 -20.92
C VAL A 209 23.77 -23.09 -20.81
N ARG A 210 23.44 -24.29 -21.31
CA ARG A 210 22.07 -24.82 -21.24
C ARG A 210 21.62 -25.05 -19.81
N ASP A 211 22.52 -25.56 -18.97
CA ASP A 211 22.23 -25.79 -17.56
C ASP A 211 22.05 -24.48 -16.79
N GLU A 212 22.90 -23.49 -17.05
CA GLU A 212 22.82 -22.17 -16.41
C GLU A 212 21.50 -21.44 -16.71
N LEU A 213 21.02 -21.54 -17.95
CA LEU A 213 19.79 -20.87 -18.40
C LEU A 213 18.51 -21.65 -18.07
N ARG A 214 18.59 -22.83 -17.46
CA ARG A 214 17.42 -23.73 -17.30
C ARG A 214 16.30 -23.14 -16.42
N LEU A 215 16.64 -22.20 -15.53
CA LEU A 215 15.69 -21.56 -14.62
C LEU A 215 14.81 -20.50 -15.31
N ILE A 216 15.24 -19.94 -16.45
CA ILE A 216 14.50 -18.92 -17.21
C ILE A 216 13.10 -19.38 -17.64
N ARG A 217 12.89 -20.69 -17.77
CA ARG A 217 11.59 -21.22 -18.22
C ARG A 217 10.52 -21.19 -17.12
N ILE A 218 10.92 -20.98 -15.87
CA ILE A 218 10.06 -21.06 -14.68
C ILE A 218 9.71 -19.67 -14.14
N PHE A 219 10.65 -18.72 -14.29
CA PHE A 219 10.52 -17.33 -13.85
C PHE A 219 10.15 -16.42 -15.03
#